data_AF-A0A3A1U178-F1
#
_entry.id   AF-A0A3A1U178-F1
#
_cell.length_a   1.000
_cell.length_b   1.000
_cell.length_c   1.000
_cell.angle_alpha   90.00
_cell.angle_beta   90.00
_cell.angle_gamma   90.00
#
_symmetry.space_group_name_H-M   'P 1'
#
loop_
_entity.id
_entity.type
_entity.pdbx_description
1 polymer ?
#
loop_
_entity_poly.entity_id
_entity_poly.type
_entity_poly.pdbx_seq_one_letter_code
_entity_poly.pdbx_strand_id
1 'polypeptide(L)'
;MKNSDSFCCSRMTRCVARVPQCPQTKVTRKATTETGRTPMSRNIPAGKHPQVGGRCVRAGRDPVHGSGDYDRGLRTAGRRRPSTTVRPRRTRMPLRARARALGAALLALAGVLAVAPPVSAAPEGVAASGSLRGAEYVALGDSYAAGYGLPDPTGKPIPACGQSSRDYPHRVAERLGLRLTDVSCATATTADVRRRSPAGAPAQLEALGPSTRVVTLTIGGNDSGLFSQAFTCLALTRTGPVIAGTDAASCRSQLVRNGVDSLRRTVEGTIAADLATTIRAVRRAAPNAALVLVGYPTIFPDAAHTPSGGCFRPAITGSFLTGTYPENAFPFTDVDVAYFAGVQAALDATTARVAREAGVPYVSMLAASAAHSPCATRGAWVNGMHFRSPEDVQQVDLDPGALHPNEAGAAALADAAASGIQQAVRPTPTPSPSATAGARSAAPQPLLLGLGVAVAVVLLGVAAAAAIAVLGRRRLRRR
;
A
#
# COMPACT_ATOMS: atom_id res chain seq x y z
N MET A 1 65.17 1.33 -23.47
CA MET A 1 64.63 2.35 -24.39
C MET A 1 63.41 2.99 -23.71
N LYS A 2 63.59 4.26 -23.30
CA LYS A 2 62.62 5.36 -22.98
C LYS A 2 61.24 4.98 -22.41
N ASN A 3 61.03 5.24 -21.11
CA ASN A 3 60.25 6.37 -20.49
C ASN A 3 58.72 6.17 -20.58
N SER A 4 57.85 6.53 -19.63
CA SER A 4 57.86 6.95 -18.22
C SER A 4 56.37 7.15 -17.85
N ASP A 5 56.01 6.87 -16.59
CA ASP A 5 55.05 7.61 -15.75
C ASP A 5 53.53 7.71 -16.06
N SER A 6 52.78 7.06 -15.16
CA SER A 6 51.91 7.66 -14.12
C SER A 6 50.53 8.31 -14.41
N PHE A 7 49.57 7.83 -13.59
CA PHE A 7 48.48 8.52 -12.86
C PHE A 7 47.13 8.90 -13.53
N CYS A 8 46.09 8.17 -13.05
CA CYS A 8 44.84 8.59 -12.39
C CYS A 8 43.75 9.47 -13.06
N CYS A 9 42.53 8.90 -12.97
CA CYS A 9 41.22 9.50 -12.65
C CYS A 9 40.60 10.58 -13.57
N SER A 10 39.43 10.29 -14.13
CA SER A 10 38.11 10.78 -13.65
C SER A 10 37.06 10.90 -14.77
N ARG A 11 35.81 10.53 -14.44
CA ARG A 11 34.52 10.92 -15.06
C ARG A 11 34.20 10.47 -16.49
N MET A 12 33.10 9.71 -16.61
CA MET A 12 32.19 9.88 -17.74
C MET A 12 30.73 9.91 -17.28
N THR A 13 29.96 10.61 -18.10
CA THR A 13 28.79 11.43 -17.80
C THR A 13 27.71 11.00 -18.79
N ARG A 14 26.45 10.91 -18.34
CA ARG A 14 25.18 11.01 -19.12
C ARG A 14 25.02 10.12 -20.36
N CYS A 15 24.12 9.13 -20.28
CA CYS A 15 23.36 8.65 -21.43
C CYS A 15 21.98 9.34 -21.44
N VAL A 16 21.78 10.28 -22.36
CA VAL A 16 20.46 10.76 -22.78
C VAL A 16 20.24 10.22 -24.18
N ALA A 17 19.29 9.29 -24.33
CA ALA A 17 18.80 8.87 -25.65
C ALA A 17 17.82 9.95 -26.17
N ARG A 18 18.18 10.58 -27.28
CA ARG A 18 17.30 11.47 -28.06
C ARG A 18 16.45 10.66 -29.02
N VAL A 19 15.18 11.03 -29.13
CA VAL A 19 14.24 10.64 -30.19
C VAL A 19 14.65 11.28 -31.53
N PRO A 20 14.53 10.61 -32.69
CA PRO A 20 14.93 11.16 -33.99
C PRO A 20 13.88 12.10 -34.57
N GLN A 21 14.33 13.27 -35.06
CA GLN A 21 13.56 14.19 -35.91
C GLN A 21 13.84 13.91 -37.39
N CYS A 22 12.80 13.92 -38.23
CA CYS A 22 12.88 13.89 -39.70
C CYS A 22 13.45 15.20 -40.28
N PRO A 23 14.09 15.17 -41.47
CA PRO A 23 14.87 16.29 -42.00
C PRO A 23 14.02 17.30 -42.77
N GLN A 24 14.28 18.59 -42.53
CA GLN A 24 13.85 19.71 -43.37
C GLN A 24 15.00 20.10 -44.30
N THR A 25 14.74 20.13 -45.61
CA THR A 25 15.66 20.54 -46.67
C THR A 25 15.80 22.07 -46.72
N LYS A 26 17.06 22.51 -46.80
CA LYS A 26 17.47 23.92 -46.92
C LYS A 26 17.16 24.46 -48.32
N VAL A 27 16.60 25.67 -48.39
CA VAL A 27 16.68 26.54 -49.57
C VAL A 27 17.42 27.82 -49.16
N THR A 28 18.50 28.10 -49.87
CA THR A 28 19.39 29.26 -49.70
C THR A 28 18.75 30.53 -50.25
N ARG A 29 18.89 31.66 -49.55
CA ARG A 29 18.68 33.01 -50.11
C ARG A 29 19.94 33.85 -49.98
N LYS A 30 20.31 34.49 -51.09
CA LYS A 30 21.33 35.54 -51.21
C LYS A 30 20.73 36.88 -50.77
N ALA A 31 21.59 37.71 -50.17
CA ALA A 31 21.30 39.03 -49.60
C ALA A 31 21.41 40.17 -50.64
N THR A 32 20.74 41.29 -50.32
CA THR A 32 21.02 42.74 -50.56
C THR A 32 19.67 43.47 -50.65
N THR A 33 19.38 44.68 -50.16
CA THR A 33 19.95 45.68 -49.24
C THR A 33 18.81 46.70 -48.98
N GLU A 34 18.97 47.56 -47.96
CA GLU A 34 18.37 48.91 -47.84
C GLU A 34 16.95 49.13 -47.25
N THR A 35 16.98 49.67 -46.02
CA THR A 35 16.34 50.91 -45.49
C THR A 35 14.82 51.17 -45.56
N GLY A 36 14.24 51.46 -44.37
CA GLY A 36 13.36 52.64 -44.18
C GLY A 36 11.89 52.44 -43.75
N ARG A 37 11.61 52.76 -42.47
CA ARG A 37 10.39 53.40 -41.88
C ARG A 37 8.95 52.99 -42.29
N THR A 38 8.21 52.44 -41.32
CA THR A 38 6.87 52.82 -40.74
C THR A 38 5.85 53.67 -41.55
N PRO A 39 4.54 53.66 -41.19
CA PRO A 39 3.55 52.57 -41.16
C PRO A 39 2.18 53.02 -41.75
N MET A 40 1.12 52.22 -41.53
CA MET A 40 -0.31 52.56 -41.47
C MET A 40 -1.27 52.16 -42.61
N SER A 41 -2.36 51.56 -42.12
CA SER A 41 -3.78 51.82 -42.45
C SER A 41 -4.48 51.04 -43.57
N ARG A 42 -5.39 50.18 -43.07
CA ARG A 42 -6.86 50.20 -43.23
C ARG A 42 -7.51 49.79 -44.57
N ASN A 43 -8.52 48.94 -44.37
CA ASN A 43 -9.80 48.79 -45.10
C ASN A 43 -9.77 47.99 -46.42
N ILE A 44 -10.37 46.78 -46.49
CA ILE A 44 -11.81 46.44 -46.68
C ILE A 44 -12.31 46.85 -48.10
N PRO A 45 -13.14 46.08 -48.85
CA PRO A 45 -13.35 44.62 -48.95
C PRO A 45 -13.64 44.12 -50.40
N ALA A 46 -14.02 42.84 -50.52
CA ALA A 46 -15.00 42.27 -51.46
C ALA A 46 -14.83 42.43 -52.98
N GLY A 47 -14.84 41.30 -53.69
CA GLY A 47 -15.46 41.26 -55.02
C GLY A 47 -15.04 40.15 -55.97
N LYS A 48 -15.98 39.20 -56.15
CA LYS A 48 -16.40 38.61 -57.44
C LYS A 48 -15.55 37.46 -58.06
N HIS A 49 -16.21 36.29 -58.06
CA HIS A 49 -16.24 35.23 -59.10
C HIS A 49 -16.02 35.76 -60.55
N PRO A 50 -15.47 34.98 -61.52
CA PRO A 50 -16.21 33.84 -62.12
C PRO A 50 -15.42 32.67 -62.76
N GLN A 51 -16.13 31.52 -62.78
CA GLN A 51 -16.32 30.49 -63.82
C GLN A 51 -15.20 29.85 -64.70
N VAL A 52 -15.54 28.58 -65.06
CA VAL A 52 -15.16 27.75 -66.23
C VAL A 52 -13.76 27.09 -66.18
N GLY A 53 -13.53 25.80 -66.43
CA GLY A 53 -14.35 24.65 -66.87
C GLY A 53 -13.44 23.45 -67.23
N GLY A 54 -14.06 22.33 -67.65
CA GLY A 54 -13.43 21.19 -68.37
C GLY A 54 -12.97 20.01 -67.47
N ARG A 55 -13.73 18.90 -67.34
CA ARG A 55 -13.93 17.71 -68.21
C ARG A 55 -12.87 16.59 -68.10
N CYS A 56 -13.39 15.37 -67.85
CA CYS A 56 -12.98 14.05 -68.42
C CYS A 56 -11.70 13.40 -67.83
N VAL A 57 -11.55 12.08 -67.51
CA VAL A 57 -12.23 10.80 -67.85
C VAL A 57 -11.94 9.71 -66.77
N ARG A 58 -12.99 8.95 -66.42
CA ARG A 58 -13.15 7.48 -66.21
C ARG A 58 -11.93 6.52 -66.21
N ALA A 59 -11.95 5.57 -65.25
CA ALA A 59 -11.98 4.08 -65.41
C ALA A 59 -11.93 3.47 -63.98
N GLY A 60 -12.91 2.75 -63.45
CA GLY A 60 -13.45 1.42 -63.83
C GLY A 60 -12.71 0.33 -63.03
N ARG A 61 -13.27 -0.73 -62.43
CA ARG A 61 -14.61 -1.36 -62.29
C ARG A 61 -14.50 -2.32 -61.07
N ASP A 62 -15.40 -2.25 -60.09
CA ASP A 62 -16.52 -3.19 -59.83
C ASP A 62 -16.36 -4.74 -59.82
N PRO A 63 -17.29 -5.48 -59.15
CA PRO A 63 -17.01 -6.50 -58.11
C PRO A 63 -17.66 -7.89 -58.41
N VAL A 64 -17.90 -8.75 -57.40
CA VAL A 64 -19.19 -9.43 -57.06
C VAL A 64 -19.03 -10.78 -56.31
N HIS A 65 -19.98 -10.98 -55.39
CA HIS A 65 -20.44 -12.12 -54.57
C HIS A 65 -20.37 -13.57 -55.11
N GLY A 66 -20.45 -14.52 -54.16
CA GLY A 66 -20.98 -15.86 -54.40
C GLY A 66 -21.08 -16.74 -53.14
N SER A 67 -22.32 -16.96 -52.71
CA SER A 67 -22.83 -17.86 -51.66
C SER A 67 -22.64 -19.36 -51.97
N GLY A 68 -22.65 -20.23 -50.95
CA GLY A 68 -22.82 -21.68 -51.11
C GLY A 68 -22.66 -22.49 -49.82
N ASP A 69 -23.78 -22.96 -49.28
CA ASP A 69 -23.94 -23.94 -48.20
C ASP A 69 -23.99 -25.37 -48.80
N TYR A 70 -23.57 -26.41 -48.06
CA TYR A 70 -24.02 -27.83 -48.10
C TYR A 70 -23.00 -28.80 -47.43
N ASP A 71 -23.37 -29.24 -46.22
CA ASP A 71 -23.62 -30.63 -45.77
C ASP A 71 -22.52 -31.75 -45.81
N ARG A 72 -22.45 -32.42 -44.65
CA ARG A 72 -22.25 -33.88 -44.39
C ARG A 72 -20.91 -34.58 -44.69
N GLY A 73 -20.30 -35.09 -43.61
CA GLY A 73 -19.30 -36.17 -43.63
C GLY A 73 -19.07 -36.81 -42.25
N LEU A 74 -19.74 -37.93 -42.01
CA LEU A 74 -19.82 -38.73 -40.78
C LEU A 74 -18.69 -39.78 -40.66
N ARG A 75 -18.32 -40.09 -39.40
CA ARG A 75 -17.76 -41.38 -38.86
C ARG A 75 -16.32 -41.70 -39.29
N THR A 76 -15.42 -42.11 -38.38
CA THR A 76 -15.46 -43.42 -37.70
C THR A 76 -14.76 -43.45 -36.34
N ALA A 77 -15.23 -44.38 -35.52
CA ALA A 77 -14.78 -44.71 -34.18
C ALA A 77 -13.49 -45.56 -34.17
N GLY A 78 -12.73 -45.47 -33.07
CA GLY A 78 -11.62 -46.38 -32.78
C GLY A 78 -11.26 -46.42 -31.30
N ARG A 79 -11.98 -47.23 -30.53
CA ARG A 79 -11.61 -47.68 -29.16
C ARG A 79 -10.21 -48.31 -29.16
N ARG A 80 -9.42 -48.06 -28.10
CA ARG A 80 -8.78 -49.09 -27.23
C ARG A 80 -7.98 -48.44 -26.07
N ARG A 81 -8.41 -48.73 -24.83
CA ARG A 81 -7.54 -48.81 -23.62
C ARG A 81 -6.94 -50.24 -23.56
N PRO A 82 -5.78 -50.46 -22.92
CA PRO A 82 -5.71 -50.77 -21.48
C PRO A 82 -4.61 -49.95 -20.76
N SER A 83 -4.86 -49.40 -19.56
CA SER A 83 -4.68 -50.03 -18.24
C SER A 83 -3.23 -50.43 -17.92
N THR A 84 -2.49 -49.55 -17.21
CA THR A 84 -1.50 -49.97 -16.21
C THR A 84 -1.57 -49.07 -14.98
N THR A 85 -2.06 -49.68 -13.90
CA THR A 85 -2.05 -49.22 -12.52
C THR A 85 -0.62 -49.20 -11.96
N VAL A 86 -0.19 -48.08 -11.37
CA VAL A 86 0.92 -48.05 -10.42
C VAL A 86 0.42 -47.42 -9.12
N ARG A 87 0.21 -48.27 -8.11
CA ARG A 87 0.00 -47.88 -6.70
C ARG A 87 1.33 -48.02 -5.94
N PRO A 88 1.59 -47.17 -4.92
CA PRO A 88 2.84 -47.20 -4.17
C PRO A 88 2.88 -48.37 -3.18
N ARG A 89 4.03 -49.04 -3.10
CA ARG A 89 4.32 -50.12 -2.14
C ARG A 89 4.50 -49.54 -0.73
N ARG A 90 3.60 -49.93 0.17
CA ARG A 90 3.79 -49.92 1.63
C ARG A 90 4.75 -51.05 2.00
N THR A 91 5.90 -50.74 2.59
CA THR A 91 6.75 -51.72 3.27
C THR A 91 6.28 -51.87 4.71
N ARG A 92 5.82 -53.07 5.08
CA ARG A 92 5.59 -53.50 6.46
C ARG A 92 6.73 -54.46 6.84
N MET A 93 7.36 -54.19 7.98
CA MET A 93 8.33 -55.07 8.64
C MET A 93 7.67 -56.38 9.11
N PRO A 94 8.40 -57.51 9.15
CA PRO A 94 8.00 -58.68 9.89
C PRO A 94 8.56 -58.67 11.32
N LEU A 95 7.67 -58.95 12.28
CA LEU A 95 7.92 -59.30 13.68
C LEU A 95 8.10 -60.82 13.82
N ARG A 96 9.24 -61.31 14.35
CA ARG A 96 9.47 -62.51 15.21
C ARG A 96 10.89 -62.35 15.80
N ALA A 97 11.25 -62.60 17.06
CA ALA A 97 10.65 -63.36 18.14
C ALA A 97 11.23 -62.93 19.51
N ARG A 98 10.38 -62.98 20.56
CA ARG A 98 10.53 -63.55 21.93
C ARG A 98 11.91 -63.38 22.65
N ALA A 99 12.01 -62.93 23.90
CA ALA A 99 11.33 -63.45 25.11
C ALA A 99 11.64 -62.61 26.37
N ARG A 100 10.69 -62.60 27.34
CA ARG A 100 10.81 -62.74 28.84
C ARG A 100 11.87 -61.87 29.59
N ALA A 101 11.67 -61.25 30.76
CA ALA A 101 10.71 -61.34 31.87
C ALA A 101 10.90 -60.06 32.75
N LEU A 102 9.84 -59.40 33.25
CA LEU A 102 9.41 -59.29 34.67
C LEU A 102 10.47 -58.92 35.73
N GLY A 103 10.19 -57.83 36.47
CA GLY A 103 10.77 -57.46 37.78
C GLY A 103 10.53 -55.97 38.09
N ALA A 104 9.38 -55.61 38.70
CA ALA A 104 9.24 -55.23 40.12
C ALA A 104 10.18 -54.06 40.53
N ALA A 105 9.70 -52.81 40.61
CA ALA A 105 8.92 -52.18 41.70
C ALA A 105 9.79 -51.51 42.80
N LEU A 106 9.64 -50.18 42.87
CA LEU A 106 9.63 -49.28 44.04
C LEU A 106 10.91 -48.96 44.84
N LEU A 107 10.88 -47.71 45.36
CA LEU A 107 11.73 -46.99 46.32
C LEU A 107 12.78 -46.06 45.68
N ALA A 108 13.07 -44.85 46.16
CA ALA A 108 12.39 -43.81 46.92
C ALA A 108 13.37 -42.61 46.96
N LEU A 109 12.83 -41.39 47.01
CA LEU A 109 13.34 -40.24 47.77
C LEU A 109 14.63 -39.47 47.35
N ALA A 110 14.45 -38.15 47.37
CA ALA A 110 15.40 -37.08 47.72
C ALA A 110 16.59 -36.79 46.78
N GLY A 111 16.48 -35.64 46.10
CA GLY A 111 17.59 -34.96 45.44
C GLY A 111 17.19 -33.52 45.08
N VAL A 112 16.92 -32.69 46.09
CA VAL A 112 16.91 -31.23 45.94
C VAL A 112 18.35 -30.80 45.64
N LEU A 113 18.61 -30.31 44.43
CA LEU A 113 19.66 -29.32 44.21
C LEU A 113 19.08 -28.26 43.27
N ALA A 114 18.75 -27.12 43.86
CA ALA A 114 18.42 -25.90 43.15
C ALA A 114 19.65 -25.43 42.36
N VAL A 115 19.62 -25.55 41.04
CA VAL A 115 20.48 -24.77 40.15
C VAL A 115 19.64 -23.60 39.68
N ALA A 116 19.80 -22.47 40.36
CA ALA A 116 19.30 -21.19 39.86
C ALA A 116 20.04 -20.88 38.54
N PRO A 117 19.34 -20.52 37.44
CA PRO A 117 20.02 -19.95 36.30
C PRO A 117 20.63 -18.60 36.71
N PRO A 118 21.81 -18.21 36.16
CA PRO A 118 22.34 -16.88 36.39
C PRO A 118 21.30 -15.88 35.92
N VAL A 119 20.88 -14.99 36.83
CA VAL A 119 20.15 -13.78 36.49
C VAL A 119 21.07 -13.00 35.56
N SER A 120 20.80 -13.11 34.27
CA SER A 120 21.38 -12.20 33.28
C SER A 120 20.90 -10.81 33.68
N ALA A 121 21.83 -10.00 34.19
CA ALA A 121 21.58 -8.58 34.39
C ALA A 121 21.22 -8.00 33.03
N ALA A 122 19.92 -7.82 32.79
CA ALA A 122 19.46 -7.00 31.70
C ALA A 122 20.12 -5.63 31.87
N PRO A 123 20.68 -5.03 30.80
CA PRO A 123 21.16 -3.66 30.90
C PRO A 123 20.00 -2.83 31.40
N GLU A 124 20.23 -2.06 32.46
CA GLU A 124 19.31 -1.06 32.95
C GLU A 124 19.03 -0.10 31.79
N GLY A 125 17.95 -0.38 31.07
CA GLY A 125 17.35 0.56 30.17
C GLY A 125 16.90 1.71 31.05
N VAL A 126 17.68 2.79 31.05
CA VAL A 126 17.29 4.08 31.61
C VAL A 126 15.91 4.36 31.03
N ALA A 127 14.87 4.14 31.84
CA ALA A 127 13.52 4.55 31.55
C ALA A 127 13.55 6.08 31.66
N ALA A 128 14.01 6.72 30.59
CA ALA A 128 13.90 8.14 30.42
C ALA A 128 12.41 8.44 30.32
N SER A 129 11.80 8.70 31.47
CA SER A 129 10.57 9.49 31.60
C SER A 129 10.89 10.95 31.23
N GLY A 130 11.52 11.13 30.07
CA GLY A 130 11.93 12.39 29.52
C GLY A 130 10.79 12.94 28.69
N SER A 131 10.43 14.19 28.95
CA SER A 131 9.59 14.98 28.05
C SER A 131 10.13 14.87 26.62
N LEU A 132 9.25 14.61 25.65
CA LEU A 132 9.61 14.62 24.22
C LEU A 132 10.02 16.01 23.72
N ARG A 133 9.77 17.08 24.48
CA ARG A 133 10.18 18.43 24.08
C ARG A 133 11.67 18.49 23.75
N GLY A 134 11.98 19.09 22.61
CA GLY A 134 13.32 19.22 22.07
C GLY A 134 13.89 17.95 21.45
N ALA A 135 13.20 16.80 21.54
CA ALA A 135 13.67 15.56 20.94
C ALA A 135 13.66 15.66 19.40
N GLU A 136 14.66 15.03 18.78
CA GLU A 136 14.79 14.98 17.33
C GLU A 136 13.71 14.09 16.71
N TYR A 137 12.93 14.68 15.83
CA TYR A 137 11.84 14.05 15.08
C TYR A 137 12.15 14.11 13.60
N VAL A 138 12.20 12.95 12.95
CA VAL A 138 12.35 12.86 11.50
C VAL A 138 11.07 12.33 10.87
N ALA A 139 10.50 13.09 9.94
CA ALA A 139 9.34 12.66 9.18
C ALA A 139 9.77 12.12 7.82
N LEU A 140 9.39 10.87 7.55
CA LEU A 140 9.61 10.17 6.30
C LEU A 140 8.26 9.94 5.62
N GLY A 141 8.24 9.88 4.30
CA GLY A 141 7.06 9.42 3.59
C GLY A 141 6.84 10.03 2.22
N ASP A 142 5.65 9.77 1.71
CA ASP A 142 5.16 10.24 0.43
C ASP A 142 4.35 11.55 0.53
N SER A 143 3.50 11.81 -0.46
CA SER A 143 2.67 13.01 -0.57
C SER A 143 1.71 13.23 0.58
N TYR A 144 1.29 12.17 1.28
CA TYR A 144 0.40 12.28 2.43
C TYR A 144 1.13 12.81 3.67
N ALA A 145 2.42 12.46 3.82
CA ALA A 145 3.28 13.06 4.83
C ALA A 145 3.71 14.47 4.44
N ALA A 146 4.01 14.71 3.16
CA ALA A 146 4.45 16.01 2.67
C ALA A 146 3.33 17.08 2.66
N GLY A 147 2.07 16.69 2.85
CA GLY A 147 0.94 17.62 2.76
C GLY A 147 0.77 18.18 1.35
N TYR A 148 0.94 17.35 0.33
CA TYR A 148 0.90 17.78 -1.06
C TYR A 148 -0.42 18.50 -1.39
N GLY A 149 -0.31 19.73 -1.90
CA GLY A 149 -1.45 20.59 -2.23
C GLY A 149 -1.99 21.46 -1.09
N LEU A 150 -1.45 21.33 0.13
CA LEU A 150 -1.64 22.32 1.18
C LEU A 150 -0.85 23.61 0.84
N PRO A 151 -1.26 24.78 1.34
CA PRO A 151 -0.55 26.03 1.10
C PRO A 151 0.80 26.06 1.83
N ASP A 152 1.55 27.15 1.66
CA ASP A 152 2.84 27.39 2.33
C ASP A 152 3.91 26.32 2.02
N PRO A 153 4.27 26.15 0.73
CA PRO A 153 5.28 25.17 0.31
C PRO A 153 6.66 25.50 0.89
N THR A 154 7.36 24.49 1.40
CA THR A 154 8.67 24.68 2.06
C THR A 154 9.83 24.72 1.07
N GLY A 155 9.62 24.21 -0.16
CA GLY A 155 10.68 23.97 -1.14
C GLY A 155 11.64 22.84 -0.76
N LYS A 156 11.34 22.08 0.31
CA LYS A 156 12.18 21.01 0.85
C LYS A 156 11.57 19.62 0.61
N PRO A 157 12.38 18.55 0.67
CA PRO A 157 13.85 18.54 0.50
C PRO A 157 14.30 19.17 -0.83
N ILE A 158 13.44 19.14 -1.83
CA ILE A 158 13.53 19.88 -3.08
C ILE A 158 12.13 20.37 -3.47
N PRO A 159 11.98 21.40 -4.34
CA PRO A 159 10.66 21.90 -4.72
C PRO A 159 9.71 20.83 -5.31
N ALA A 160 10.25 19.85 -6.03
CA ALA A 160 9.48 18.75 -6.61
C ALA A 160 8.83 17.82 -5.58
N CYS A 161 9.26 17.87 -4.31
CA CYS A 161 8.64 17.11 -3.24
C CYS A 161 7.30 17.67 -2.79
N GLY A 162 6.98 18.93 -3.15
CA GLY A 162 5.68 19.55 -2.87
C GLY A 162 5.32 19.54 -1.38
N GLN A 163 6.32 19.62 -0.50
CA GLN A 163 6.14 19.64 0.95
C GLN A 163 5.56 20.98 1.39
N SER A 164 4.58 20.94 2.29
CA SER A 164 3.91 22.10 2.89
C SER A 164 4.25 22.21 4.37
N SER A 165 4.48 23.43 4.86
CA SER A 165 4.64 23.66 6.30
C SER A 165 3.36 23.44 7.13
N ARG A 166 2.23 23.15 6.47
CA ARG A 166 0.94 22.82 7.09
C ARG A 166 0.62 21.33 7.09
N ASP A 167 1.57 20.50 6.68
CA ASP A 167 1.46 19.05 6.72
C ASP A 167 1.29 18.50 8.16
N TYR A 168 1.04 17.20 8.28
CA TYR A 168 0.86 16.60 9.59
C TYR A 168 2.16 16.55 10.42
N PRO A 169 3.35 16.29 9.84
CA PRO A 169 4.61 16.34 10.60
C PRO A 169 4.88 17.68 11.29
N HIS A 170 4.72 18.80 10.59
CA HIS A 170 4.92 20.14 11.17
C HIS A 170 3.97 20.37 12.35
N ARG A 171 2.70 19.96 12.23
CA ARG A 171 1.71 20.04 13.33
C ARG A 171 2.04 19.13 14.50
N VAL A 172 2.51 17.91 14.25
CA VAL A 172 2.96 16.98 15.31
C VAL A 172 4.13 17.59 16.06
N ALA A 173 5.09 18.17 15.34
CA ALA A 173 6.27 18.77 15.93
C ALA A 173 5.91 19.96 16.84
N GLU A 174 5.02 20.83 16.38
CA GLU A 174 4.49 21.94 17.19
C GLU A 174 3.77 21.43 18.46
N ARG A 175 2.83 20.49 18.30
CA ARG A 175 2.01 19.95 19.41
C ARG A 175 2.83 19.27 20.49
N LEU A 176 3.88 18.54 20.11
CA LEU A 176 4.72 17.78 21.04
C LEU A 176 6.01 18.51 21.43
N GLY A 177 6.27 19.69 20.85
CA GLY A 177 7.50 20.46 21.04
C GLY A 177 8.75 19.77 20.51
N LEU A 178 8.64 19.00 19.42
CA LEU A 178 9.75 18.25 18.81
C LEU A 178 10.58 19.13 17.85
N ARG A 179 11.84 18.76 17.64
CA ARG A 179 12.69 19.35 16.58
C ARG A 179 12.55 18.54 15.29
N LEU A 180 11.77 19.08 14.34
CA LEU A 180 11.45 18.40 13.09
C LEU A 180 12.54 18.55 12.02
N THR A 181 12.92 17.42 11.44
CA THR A 181 13.53 17.30 10.11
C THR A 181 12.54 16.57 9.20
N ASP A 182 11.86 17.32 8.34
CA ASP A 182 10.90 16.73 7.40
C ASP A 182 11.55 16.45 6.04
N VAL A 183 11.67 15.17 5.69
CA VAL A 183 12.17 14.71 4.39
C VAL A 183 11.15 13.91 3.59
N SER A 184 9.87 14.05 3.93
CA SER A 184 8.77 13.53 3.11
C SER A 184 8.79 14.15 1.70
N CYS A 185 8.32 13.38 0.71
CA CYS A 185 8.37 13.80 -0.68
C CYS A 185 7.24 13.19 -1.50
N ALA A 186 6.50 14.01 -2.25
CA ALA A 186 5.25 13.59 -2.90
C ALA A 186 5.33 12.29 -3.72
N THR A 187 6.42 12.12 -4.47
CA THR A 187 6.60 10.99 -5.38
C THR A 187 7.26 9.78 -4.72
N ALA A 188 7.54 9.83 -3.41
CA ALA A 188 8.36 8.81 -2.77
C ALA A 188 7.68 7.45 -2.77
N THR A 189 8.45 6.45 -3.18
CA THR A 189 8.17 5.03 -3.01
C THR A 189 8.96 4.48 -1.81
N THR A 190 8.68 3.25 -1.39
CA THR A 190 9.49 2.55 -0.39
C THR A 190 10.96 2.42 -0.79
N ALA A 191 11.27 2.43 -2.10
CA ALA A 191 12.64 2.45 -2.60
C ALA A 191 13.31 3.81 -2.36
N ASP A 192 12.57 4.92 -2.51
CA ASP A 192 13.08 6.29 -2.34
C ASP A 192 13.35 6.66 -0.87
N VAL A 193 12.77 5.91 0.07
CA VAL A 193 13.22 6.00 1.47
C VAL A 193 14.70 5.60 1.57
N ARG A 194 15.11 4.59 0.80
CA ARG A 194 16.45 3.98 0.87
C ARG A 194 17.43 4.47 -0.19
N ARG A 195 16.95 5.23 -1.18
CA ARG A 195 17.71 5.65 -2.37
C ARG A 195 17.27 7.04 -2.78
N ARG A 196 18.14 7.76 -3.49
CA ARG A 196 17.79 9.04 -4.10
C ARG A 196 16.58 8.88 -5.03
N SER A 197 15.60 9.77 -4.90
CA SER A 197 14.40 9.73 -5.73
C SER A 197 14.71 10.06 -7.20
N PRO A 198 13.87 9.64 -8.16
CA PRO A 198 14.03 10.04 -9.56
C PRO A 198 14.03 11.57 -9.77
N ALA A 199 13.33 12.31 -8.92
CA ALA A 199 13.31 13.77 -8.91
C ALA A 199 14.59 14.40 -8.31
N GLY A 200 15.51 13.59 -7.78
CA GLY A 200 16.80 14.02 -7.25
C GLY A 200 16.82 14.30 -5.74
N ALA A 201 15.72 14.06 -5.02
CA ALA A 201 15.68 14.20 -3.56
C ALA A 201 16.60 13.15 -2.91
N PRO A 202 17.41 13.51 -1.89
CA PRO A 202 18.25 12.54 -1.17
C PRO A 202 17.46 11.34 -0.65
N ALA A 203 18.14 10.23 -0.37
CA ALA A 203 17.47 9.11 0.29
C ALA A 203 16.95 9.58 1.65
N GLN A 204 15.70 9.32 1.98
CA GLN A 204 15.11 9.85 3.22
C GLN A 204 15.82 9.30 4.48
N LEU A 205 16.43 8.10 4.41
CA LEU A 205 17.26 7.54 5.47
C LEU A 205 18.48 8.40 5.82
N GLU A 206 18.97 9.27 4.92
CA GLU A 206 20.11 10.17 5.20
C GLU A 206 19.80 11.19 6.30
N ALA A 207 18.51 11.43 6.61
CA ALA A 207 18.08 12.30 7.69
C ALA A 207 18.09 11.63 9.08
N LEU A 208 18.30 10.32 9.14
CA LEU A 208 18.24 9.55 10.38
C LEU A 208 19.63 9.37 10.99
N GLY A 209 19.68 9.33 12.33
CA GLY A 209 20.89 8.95 13.06
C GLY A 209 20.60 8.38 14.44
N PRO A 210 21.67 8.00 15.19
CA PRO A 210 21.52 7.46 16.56
C PRO A 210 20.86 8.41 17.56
N SER A 211 20.89 9.72 17.30
CA SER A 211 20.24 10.77 18.11
C SER A 211 18.74 10.89 17.84
N THR A 212 18.25 10.43 16.69
CA THR A 212 16.83 10.49 16.34
C THR A 212 15.99 9.75 17.39
N ARG A 213 14.94 10.40 17.88
CA ARG A 213 14.09 9.89 18.96
C ARG A 213 12.68 9.54 18.51
N VAL A 214 12.17 10.21 17.49
CA VAL A 214 10.85 9.97 16.92
C VAL A 214 10.97 9.88 15.41
N VAL A 215 10.32 8.89 14.81
CA VAL A 215 10.18 8.78 13.36
C VAL A 215 8.72 8.50 13.01
N THR A 216 8.14 9.26 12.08
CA THR A 216 6.89 8.88 11.43
C THR A 216 7.16 8.45 10.00
N LEU A 217 6.41 7.46 9.52
CA LEU A 217 6.53 6.94 8.16
C LEU A 217 5.14 6.73 7.53
N THR A 218 4.86 7.44 6.45
CA THR A 218 3.69 7.23 5.57
C THR A 218 4.19 6.88 4.18
N ILE A 219 4.14 5.60 3.79
CA ILE A 219 4.74 5.14 2.52
C ILE A 219 4.02 3.91 1.97
N GLY A 220 4.25 3.57 0.70
CA GLY A 220 3.70 2.38 0.05
C GLY A 220 2.48 2.63 -0.83
N GLY A 221 1.86 3.80 -0.74
CA GLY A 221 0.72 4.16 -1.59
C GLY A 221 1.14 4.33 -3.05
N ASN A 222 2.25 5.02 -3.29
CA ASN A 222 2.83 5.15 -4.64
C ASN A 222 3.29 3.81 -5.22
N ASP A 223 3.94 2.97 -4.41
CA ASP A 223 4.38 1.63 -4.79
C ASP A 223 3.21 0.70 -5.15
N SER A 224 2.08 0.84 -4.46
CA SER A 224 0.92 -0.03 -4.64
C SER A 224 0.29 0.12 -6.03
N GLY A 225 0.48 1.27 -6.67
CA GLY A 225 -0.24 1.65 -7.88
C GLY A 225 -1.68 2.12 -7.61
N LEU A 226 -2.16 2.14 -6.37
CA LEU A 226 -3.53 2.55 -6.05
C LEU A 226 -3.83 3.95 -6.56
N PHE A 227 -2.97 4.92 -6.23
CA PHE A 227 -3.19 6.31 -6.61
C PHE A 227 -3.04 6.54 -8.12
N SER A 228 -2.02 5.97 -8.74
CA SER A 228 -1.83 6.09 -10.19
C SER A 228 -2.97 5.44 -10.96
N GLN A 229 -3.47 4.28 -10.51
CA GLN A 229 -4.65 3.66 -11.12
C GLN A 229 -5.92 4.49 -10.87
N ALA A 230 -6.12 5.05 -9.67
CA ALA A 230 -7.27 5.94 -9.45
C ALA A 230 -7.30 7.11 -10.47
N PHE A 231 -6.15 7.70 -10.80
CA PHE A 231 -6.08 8.76 -11.82
C PHE A 231 -6.30 8.30 -13.26
N THR A 232 -6.04 7.03 -13.60
CA THR A 232 -6.39 6.47 -14.92
C THR A 232 -7.88 6.08 -14.98
N CYS A 233 -8.51 5.84 -13.83
CA CYS A 233 -9.85 5.29 -13.69
C CYS A 233 -10.99 6.30 -13.65
N LEU A 234 -10.77 7.53 -14.14
CA LEU A 234 -11.82 8.55 -14.17
C LEU A 234 -12.93 8.13 -15.14
N ALA A 235 -14.18 8.26 -14.73
CA ALA A 235 -15.35 7.82 -15.46
C ALA A 235 -16.12 9.00 -16.07
N LEU A 236 -16.67 8.78 -17.27
CA LEU A 236 -17.52 9.78 -17.93
C LEU A 236 -18.91 9.88 -17.29
N THR A 237 -19.41 8.75 -16.76
CA THR A 237 -20.68 8.68 -16.03
C THR A 237 -20.53 7.78 -14.80
N ARG A 238 -21.54 7.78 -13.93
CA ARG A 238 -21.62 6.89 -12.76
C ARG A 238 -21.47 5.39 -13.11
N THR A 239 -21.79 5.01 -14.35
CA THR A 239 -21.70 3.63 -14.84
C THR A 239 -20.63 3.44 -15.92
N GLY A 240 -19.75 4.43 -16.12
CA GLY A 240 -18.68 4.41 -17.12
C GLY A 240 -19.08 5.02 -18.48
N PRO A 241 -18.24 4.83 -19.51
CA PRO A 241 -16.95 4.15 -19.46
C PRO A 241 -15.89 4.95 -18.68
N VAL A 242 -14.79 4.28 -18.31
CA VAL A 242 -13.58 4.94 -17.79
C VAL A 242 -12.70 5.48 -18.93
N ILE A 243 -11.98 6.56 -18.67
CA ILE A 243 -11.14 7.27 -19.66
C ILE A 243 -9.94 6.41 -20.06
N ALA A 244 -9.31 5.71 -19.10
CA ALA A 244 -8.25 4.77 -19.43
C ALA A 244 -8.84 3.45 -19.95
N GLY A 245 -8.59 3.19 -21.23
CA GLY A 245 -8.97 1.97 -21.94
C GLY A 245 -10.26 2.15 -22.72
N THR A 246 -10.12 2.06 -24.03
CA THR A 246 -11.23 2.07 -25.01
C THR A 246 -12.37 1.18 -24.52
N ASP A 247 -13.49 1.81 -24.17
CA ASP A 247 -14.79 1.20 -23.87
C ASP A 247 -14.89 0.32 -22.61
N ALA A 248 -13.96 0.44 -21.65
CA ALA A 248 -14.11 -0.30 -20.39
C ALA A 248 -15.18 0.33 -19.48
N ALA A 249 -16.13 -0.49 -19.02
CA ALA A 249 -17.22 -0.04 -18.14
C ALA A 249 -16.74 0.42 -16.76
N SER A 250 -15.63 -0.14 -16.26
CA SER A 250 -15.03 0.18 -14.96
C SER A 250 -13.57 -0.24 -14.93
N CYS A 251 -12.79 0.33 -14.03
CA CYS A 251 -11.43 -0.12 -13.79
C CYS A 251 -11.33 -1.51 -13.17
N ARG A 252 -12.29 -1.88 -12.32
CA ARG A 252 -12.39 -3.26 -11.83
C ARG A 252 -12.40 -4.27 -12.99
N SER A 253 -13.12 -3.98 -14.09
CA SER A 253 -13.17 -4.87 -15.27
C SER A 253 -11.81 -5.05 -15.97
N GLN A 254 -10.89 -4.11 -15.79
CA GLN A 254 -9.55 -4.15 -16.36
C GLN A 254 -8.50 -4.73 -15.41
N LEU A 255 -8.63 -4.44 -14.12
CA LEU A 255 -7.66 -4.82 -13.09
C LEU A 255 -7.95 -6.19 -12.49
N VAL A 256 -9.20 -6.67 -12.60
CA VAL A 256 -9.60 -8.02 -12.22
C VAL A 256 -9.86 -8.85 -13.47
N ARG A 257 -8.90 -9.71 -13.85
CA ARG A 257 -9.02 -10.60 -15.01
C ARG A 257 -8.81 -12.04 -14.61
N ASN A 258 -9.65 -12.95 -15.09
CA ASN A 258 -9.56 -14.39 -14.78
C ASN A 258 -9.50 -14.68 -13.25
N GLY A 259 -10.24 -13.90 -12.45
CA GLY A 259 -10.25 -14.01 -10.99
C GLY A 259 -9.01 -13.44 -10.28
N VAL A 260 -8.07 -12.86 -11.02
CA VAL A 260 -6.87 -12.23 -10.48
C VAL A 260 -7.05 -10.73 -10.40
N ASP A 261 -6.97 -10.18 -9.20
CA ASP A 261 -6.85 -8.75 -8.93
C ASP A 261 -5.37 -8.35 -8.92
N SER A 262 -4.92 -7.67 -9.98
CA SER A 262 -3.52 -7.27 -10.12
C SER A 262 -3.08 -6.27 -9.05
N LEU A 263 -3.96 -5.33 -8.71
CA LEU A 263 -3.66 -4.27 -7.75
C LEU A 263 -3.57 -4.81 -6.33
N ARG A 264 -4.54 -5.63 -5.94
CA ARG A 264 -4.53 -6.30 -4.63
C ARG A 264 -3.33 -7.26 -4.49
N ARG A 265 -2.95 -7.97 -5.56
CA ARG A 265 -1.74 -8.81 -5.56
C ARG A 265 -0.48 -7.99 -5.30
N THR A 266 -0.35 -6.82 -5.93
CA THR A 266 0.80 -5.92 -5.68
C THR A 266 0.83 -5.50 -4.22
N VAL A 267 -0.31 -5.07 -3.67
CA VAL A 267 -0.46 -4.69 -2.25
C VAL A 267 -0.04 -5.82 -1.32
N GLU A 268 -0.63 -7.01 -1.46
CA GLU A 268 -0.41 -8.09 -0.49
C GLU A 268 0.97 -8.76 -0.63
N GLY A 269 1.58 -8.68 -1.83
CA GLY A 269 2.89 -9.26 -2.14
C GLY A 269 4.03 -8.25 -2.05
N THR A 270 4.17 -7.43 -3.10
CA THR A 270 5.30 -6.51 -3.28
C THR A 270 5.38 -5.49 -2.13
N ILE A 271 4.27 -4.84 -1.80
CA ILE A 271 4.25 -3.78 -0.78
C ILE A 271 4.57 -4.34 0.61
N ALA A 272 4.06 -5.53 0.92
CA ALA A 272 4.39 -6.19 2.18
C ALA A 272 5.90 -6.41 2.35
N ALA A 273 6.56 -6.92 1.31
CA ALA A 273 8.00 -7.19 1.33
C ALA A 273 8.83 -5.90 1.40
N ASP A 274 8.44 -4.89 0.64
CA ASP A 274 9.14 -3.62 0.60
C ASP A 274 8.98 -2.81 1.89
N LEU A 275 7.77 -2.73 2.45
CA LEU A 275 7.54 -2.12 3.77
C LEU A 275 8.38 -2.79 4.84
N ALA A 276 8.41 -4.14 4.89
CA ALA A 276 9.22 -4.85 5.87
C ALA A 276 10.71 -4.50 5.73
N THR A 277 11.20 -4.33 4.51
CA THR A 277 12.59 -3.95 4.24
C THR A 277 12.88 -2.51 4.63
N THR A 278 11.96 -1.59 4.33
CA THR A 278 12.06 -0.18 4.70
C THR A 278 12.04 0.01 6.21
N ILE A 279 11.13 -0.65 6.93
CA ILE A 279 11.08 -0.61 8.41
C ILE A 279 12.39 -1.09 9.01
N ARG A 280 12.96 -2.21 8.52
CA ARG A 280 14.26 -2.70 8.99
C ARG A 280 15.37 -1.69 8.74
N ALA A 281 15.34 -0.98 7.60
CA ALA A 281 16.36 0.01 7.28
C ALA A 281 16.25 1.26 8.18
N VAL A 282 15.03 1.75 8.43
CA VAL A 282 14.77 2.87 9.34
C VAL A 282 15.24 2.52 10.76
N ARG A 283 14.88 1.34 11.29
CA ARG A 283 15.31 0.88 12.62
C ARG A 283 16.82 0.76 12.75
N ARG A 284 17.53 0.40 11.68
CA ARG A 284 19.01 0.36 11.69
C ARG A 284 19.63 1.76 11.71
N ALA A 285 19.05 2.70 10.98
CA ALA A 285 19.56 4.07 10.89
C ALA A 285 19.26 4.88 12.17
N ALA A 286 18.11 4.63 12.81
CA ALA A 286 17.67 5.27 14.04
C ALA A 286 17.31 4.21 15.11
N PRO A 287 18.30 3.51 15.69
CA PRO A 287 18.07 2.39 16.62
C PRO A 287 17.38 2.79 17.92
N ASN A 288 17.43 4.08 18.27
CA ASN A 288 16.88 4.61 19.51
C ASN A 288 15.53 5.34 19.33
N ALA A 289 15.00 5.37 18.10
CA ALA A 289 13.78 6.10 17.79
C ALA A 289 12.53 5.26 18.00
N ALA A 290 11.47 5.90 18.49
CA ALA A 290 10.11 5.39 18.35
C ALA A 290 9.65 5.62 16.91
N LEU A 291 9.65 4.56 16.10
CA LEU A 291 9.09 4.55 14.76
C LEU A 291 7.58 4.32 14.83
N VAL A 292 6.79 5.15 14.17
CA VAL A 292 5.34 5.02 14.05
C VAL A 292 4.96 5.06 12.57
N LEU A 293 4.27 4.03 12.09
CA LEU A 293 3.68 4.05 10.75
C LEU A 293 2.31 4.74 10.81
N VAL A 294 2.03 5.62 9.86
CA VAL A 294 0.77 6.36 9.76
C VAL A 294 0.07 5.97 8.46
N GLY A 295 -1.16 5.49 8.56
CA GLY A 295 -1.97 5.04 7.42
C GLY A 295 -2.61 6.18 6.62
N TYR A 296 -3.17 5.83 5.46
CA TYR A 296 -3.86 6.77 4.58
C TYR A 296 -5.32 6.97 5.01
N PRO A 297 -5.86 8.20 4.98
CA PRO A 297 -7.28 8.43 5.19
C PRO A 297 -8.12 7.83 4.06
N THR A 298 -9.38 7.54 4.33
CA THR A 298 -10.37 6.99 3.40
C THR A 298 -10.57 7.91 2.21
N ILE A 299 -10.18 7.45 1.02
CA ILE A 299 -10.45 8.14 -0.25
C ILE A 299 -11.71 7.57 -0.87
N PHE A 300 -11.83 6.24 -0.85
CA PHE A 300 -13.00 5.55 -1.37
C PHE A 300 -13.82 5.04 -0.18
N PRO A 301 -15.03 5.57 0.06
CA PRO A 301 -15.86 5.15 1.18
C PRO A 301 -16.31 3.70 1.01
N ASP A 302 -16.57 3.04 2.13
CA ASP A 302 -17.27 1.76 2.14
C ASP A 302 -18.77 1.95 1.80
N ALA A 303 -19.51 0.84 1.74
CA ALA A 303 -20.94 0.87 1.42
C ALA A 303 -21.78 1.63 2.48
N ALA A 304 -21.36 1.64 3.75
CA ALA A 304 -22.09 2.35 4.81
C ALA A 304 -21.91 3.87 4.74
N HIS A 305 -20.79 4.32 4.16
CA HIS A 305 -20.44 5.73 4.01
C HIS A 305 -20.62 6.24 2.57
N THR A 306 -21.13 5.40 1.66
CA THR A 306 -21.51 5.79 0.30
C THR A 306 -22.98 6.23 0.29
N PRO A 307 -23.31 7.45 -0.17
CA PRO A 307 -24.70 7.89 -0.31
C PRO A 307 -25.50 6.96 -1.23
N SER A 308 -26.81 6.83 -1.02
CA SER A 308 -27.69 6.05 -1.90
C SER A 308 -27.66 6.54 -3.36
N GLY A 309 -27.49 7.85 -3.53
CA GLY A 309 -27.26 8.54 -4.81
C GLY A 309 -25.86 8.35 -5.39
N GLY A 310 -25.01 7.52 -4.79
CA GLY A 310 -23.63 7.30 -5.21
C GLY A 310 -22.70 8.48 -4.91
N CYS A 311 -21.43 8.30 -5.25
CA CYS A 311 -20.39 9.31 -5.06
C CYS A 311 -20.04 10.08 -6.34
N PHE A 312 -20.58 9.66 -7.49
CA PHE A 312 -20.17 10.19 -8.78
C PHE A 312 -20.43 11.69 -8.89
N ARG A 313 -19.35 12.46 -9.06
CA ARG A 313 -19.39 13.88 -9.45
C ARG A 313 -18.48 14.06 -10.66
N PRO A 314 -19.00 14.55 -11.79
CA PRO A 314 -18.25 14.55 -13.05
C PRO A 314 -17.01 15.44 -12.98
N ALA A 315 -15.94 15.02 -13.65
CA ALA A 315 -14.73 15.83 -13.83
C ALA A 315 -14.92 16.97 -14.84
N ILE A 316 -15.85 16.80 -15.77
CA ILE A 316 -16.11 17.69 -16.90
C ILE A 316 -17.62 17.81 -17.06
N THR A 317 -18.12 19.02 -17.22
CA THR A 317 -19.53 19.33 -17.53
C THR A 317 -19.57 20.29 -18.70
N GLY A 318 -20.73 20.60 -19.29
CA GLY A 318 -20.84 21.51 -20.46
C GLY A 318 -20.10 22.84 -20.32
N SER A 319 -19.87 23.31 -19.08
CA SER A 319 -19.07 24.48 -18.75
C SER A 319 -17.58 24.37 -19.11
N PHE A 320 -17.09 23.19 -19.50
CA PHE A 320 -15.72 23.02 -20.00
C PHE A 320 -15.47 23.85 -21.26
N LEU A 321 -16.52 24.06 -22.08
CA LEU A 321 -16.47 24.90 -23.28
C LEU A 321 -16.19 26.37 -22.95
N THR A 322 -16.46 26.79 -21.72
CA THR A 322 -16.18 28.13 -21.20
C THR A 322 -14.98 28.14 -20.24
N GLY A 323 -14.14 27.10 -20.28
CA GLY A 323 -12.93 26.98 -19.44
C GLY A 323 -13.22 26.76 -17.94
N THR A 324 -14.45 26.39 -17.57
CA THR A 324 -14.84 26.17 -16.17
C THR A 324 -14.99 24.68 -15.88
N TYR A 325 -14.36 24.21 -14.79
CA TYR A 325 -14.41 22.81 -14.35
C TYR A 325 -15.13 22.69 -13.01
N PRO A 326 -15.81 21.55 -12.76
CA PRO A 326 -16.38 21.27 -11.45
C PRO A 326 -15.33 21.31 -10.34
N GLU A 327 -15.69 21.94 -9.23
CA GLU A 327 -14.94 21.81 -7.99
C GLU A 327 -15.23 20.47 -7.32
N ASN A 328 -14.22 19.90 -6.66
CA ASN A 328 -14.35 18.65 -5.92
C ASN A 328 -14.99 17.50 -6.72
N ALA A 329 -14.68 17.37 -8.00
CA ALA A 329 -15.08 16.22 -8.79
C ALA A 329 -14.67 14.90 -8.10
N PHE A 330 -15.48 13.87 -8.29
CA PHE A 330 -15.17 12.51 -7.84
C PHE A 330 -15.67 11.55 -8.92
N PRO A 331 -14.99 11.54 -10.08
CA PRO A 331 -15.47 10.92 -11.30
C PRO A 331 -15.18 9.42 -11.28
N PHE A 332 -15.73 8.69 -10.32
CA PHE A 332 -15.54 7.24 -10.20
C PHE A 332 -16.86 6.52 -10.37
N THR A 333 -16.86 5.38 -11.07
CA THR A 333 -18.05 4.54 -11.15
C THR A 333 -18.38 3.96 -9.77
N ASP A 334 -19.63 3.60 -9.52
CA ASP A 334 -20.00 2.93 -8.25
C ASP A 334 -19.22 1.64 -8.03
N VAL A 335 -18.96 0.92 -9.13
CA VAL A 335 -18.17 -0.33 -9.12
C VAL A 335 -16.73 -0.04 -8.70
N ASP A 336 -16.15 1.04 -9.20
CA ASP A 336 -14.78 1.42 -8.88
C ASP A 336 -14.64 2.01 -7.48
N VAL A 337 -15.64 2.74 -6.97
CA VAL A 337 -15.65 3.18 -5.57
C VAL A 337 -15.57 1.98 -4.63
N ALA A 338 -16.43 0.97 -4.81
CA ALA A 338 -16.40 -0.23 -3.98
C ALA A 338 -15.10 -1.05 -4.17
N TYR A 339 -14.60 -1.13 -5.40
CA TYR A 339 -13.34 -1.82 -5.71
C TYR A 339 -12.14 -1.17 -5.01
N PHE A 340 -11.96 0.14 -5.20
CA PHE A 340 -10.84 0.86 -4.60
C PHE A 340 -10.95 0.96 -3.08
N ALA A 341 -12.16 1.02 -2.50
CA ALA A 341 -12.35 0.90 -1.05
C ALA A 341 -11.79 -0.44 -0.54
N GLY A 342 -12.05 -1.54 -1.25
CA GLY A 342 -11.49 -2.86 -0.93
C GLY A 342 -9.97 -2.95 -1.07
N VAL A 343 -9.39 -2.29 -2.07
CA VAL A 343 -7.93 -2.22 -2.25
C VAL A 343 -7.29 -1.35 -1.16
N GLN A 344 -7.90 -0.23 -0.80
CA GLN A 344 -7.42 0.65 0.25
C GLN A 344 -7.45 -0.08 1.62
N ALA A 345 -8.51 -0.84 1.89
CA ALA A 345 -8.58 -1.72 3.07
C ALA A 345 -7.48 -2.79 3.06
N ALA A 346 -7.14 -3.37 1.91
CA ALA A 346 -6.05 -4.34 1.79
C ALA A 346 -4.67 -3.70 2.07
N LEU A 347 -4.46 -2.45 1.64
CA LEU A 347 -3.23 -1.69 1.90
C LEU A 347 -3.06 -1.39 3.39
N ASP A 348 -4.12 -0.91 4.04
CA ASP A 348 -4.14 -0.66 5.49
C ASP A 348 -3.87 -1.96 6.28
N ALA A 349 -4.60 -3.03 5.98
CA ALA A 349 -4.43 -4.32 6.63
C ALA A 349 -3.02 -4.93 6.42
N THR A 350 -2.46 -4.77 5.21
CA THR A 350 -1.10 -5.21 4.91
C THR A 350 -0.08 -4.42 5.72
N THR A 351 -0.24 -3.09 5.78
CA THR A 351 0.65 -2.22 6.55
C THR A 351 0.58 -2.55 8.04
N ALA A 352 -0.63 -2.71 8.59
CA ALA A 352 -0.86 -3.12 9.97
C ALA A 352 -0.22 -4.46 10.31
N ARG A 353 -0.35 -5.44 9.41
CA ARG A 353 0.28 -6.76 9.57
C ARG A 353 1.79 -6.66 9.61
N VAL A 354 2.40 -5.99 8.64
CA VAL A 354 3.87 -5.84 8.55
C VAL A 354 4.42 -5.05 9.73
N ALA A 355 3.73 -3.99 10.16
CA ALA A 355 4.11 -3.21 11.33
C ALA A 355 4.08 -4.07 12.61
N ARG A 356 3.02 -4.86 12.80
CA ARG A 356 2.90 -5.81 13.93
C ARG A 356 4.00 -6.87 13.90
N GLU A 357 4.28 -7.47 12.75
CA GLU A 357 5.37 -8.44 12.57
C GLU A 357 6.75 -7.83 12.88
N ALA A 358 6.93 -6.53 12.63
CA ALA A 358 8.14 -5.80 12.94
C ALA A 358 8.19 -5.21 14.37
N GLY A 359 7.12 -5.36 15.17
CA GLY A 359 7.00 -4.76 16.51
C GLY A 359 6.96 -3.24 16.50
N VAL A 360 6.36 -2.63 15.47
CA VAL A 360 6.28 -1.18 15.28
C VAL A 360 4.81 -0.74 15.34
N PRO A 361 4.48 0.33 16.08
CA PRO A 361 3.13 0.90 16.09
C PRO A 361 2.65 1.31 14.69
N TYR A 362 1.39 1.03 14.41
CA TYR A 362 0.69 1.49 13.22
C TYR A 362 -0.60 2.21 13.62
N VAL A 363 -0.79 3.40 13.07
CA VAL A 363 -1.99 4.20 13.24
C VAL A 363 -2.80 4.14 11.95
N SER A 364 -3.84 3.31 11.94
CA SER A 364 -4.80 3.27 10.83
C SER A 364 -5.69 4.51 10.85
N MET A 365 -5.98 5.05 9.67
CA MET A 365 -6.88 6.19 9.50
C MET A 365 -8.24 5.80 8.93
N LEU A 366 -8.44 4.57 8.45
CA LEU A 366 -9.63 4.22 7.68
C LEU A 366 -10.93 4.43 8.46
N ALA A 367 -11.00 3.87 9.68
CA ALA A 367 -12.20 4.00 10.51
C ALA A 367 -12.46 5.46 10.91
N ALA A 368 -11.41 6.19 11.32
CA ALA A 368 -11.53 7.58 11.76
C ALA A 368 -11.97 8.53 10.63
N SER A 369 -11.61 8.21 9.38
CA SER A 369 -11.89 9.05 8.21
C SER A 369 -13.00 8.53 7.30
N ALA A 370 -13.69 7.44 7.67
CA ALA A 370 -14.69 6.79 6.82
C ALA A 370 -15.81 7.75 6.37
N ALA A 371 -16.29 8.59 7.29
CA ALA A 371 -17.30 9.62 7.02
C ALA A 371 -16.73 10.90 6.36
N HIS A 372 -15.42 10.97 6.14
CA HIS A 372 -14.69 12.16 5.71
C HIS A 372 -13.96 11.97 4.36
N SER A 373 -14.37 10.97 3.58
CA SER A 373 -13.88 10.80 2.20
C SER A 373 -14.27 11.98 1.30
N PRO A 374 -13.68 12.13 0.10
CA PRO A 374 -14.12 13.14 -0.87
C PRO A 374 -15.61 13.02 -1.24
N CYS A 375 -16.20 11.83 -1.10
CA CYS A 375 -17.62 11.61 -1.34
C CYS A 375 -18.53 12.32 -0.32
N ALA A 376 -18.01 12.69 0.85
CA ALA A 376 -18.75 13.48 1.82
C ALA A 376 -19.11 14.85 1.23
N THR A 377 -20.37 15.28 1.41
CA THR A 377 -20.85 16.59 0.93
C THR A 377 -20.41 17.74 1.83
N ARG A 378 -20.02 17.46 3.07
CA ARG A 378 -19.48 18.41 4.05
C ARG A 378 -18.44 17.71 4.92
N GLY A 379 -17.46 18.47 5.40
CA GLY A 379 -16.46 17.97 6.35
C GLY A 379 -15.53 16.91 5.79
N ALA A 380 -15.36 16.82 4.46
CA ALA A 380 -14.36 15.95 3.86
C ALA A 380 -12.96 16.31 4.39
N TRP A 381 -12.16 15.31 4.71
CA TRP A 381 -10.75 15.43 5.08
C TRP A 381 -9.83 15.26 3.90
N VAL A 382 -10.34 14.69 2.81
CA VAL A 382 -9.61 14.46 1.56
C VAL A 382 -10.29 15.26 0.46
N ASN A 383 -9.51 15.95 -0.36
CA ASN A 383 -10.03 16.74 -1.46
C ASN A 383 -10.65 15.84 -2.53
N GLY A 384 -11.69 16.36 -3.20
CA GLY A 384 -12.03 15.87 -4.52
C GLY A 384 -10.96 16.27 -5.55
N MET A 385 -11.27 16.05 -6.82
CA MET A 385 -10.43 16.45 -7.93
C MET A 385 -10.90 17.81 -8.45
N HIS A 386 -9.97 18.71 -8.75
CA HIS A 386 -10.27 19.92 -9.49
C HIS A 386 -9.31 20.00 -10.66
N PHE A 387 -9.83 20.39 -11.82
CA PHE A 387 -9.06 20.52 -13.04
C PHE A 387 -8.99 21.99 -13.42
N ARG A 388 -7.83 22.44 -13.88
CA ARG A 388 -7.63 23.81 -14.36
C ARG A 388 -7.12 23.77 -15.78
N SER A 389 -7.50 24.78 -16.56
CA SER A 389 -6.95 25.01 -17.88
C SER A 389 -6.42 26.44 -17.91
N PRO A 390 -5.09 26.63 -17.94
CA PRO A 390 -4.51 27.96 -18.08
C PRO A 390 -4.72 28.46 -19.51
N GLU A 391 -5.78 29.24 -19.70
CA GLU A 391 -6.05 30.13 -20.85
C GLU A 391 -6.30 29.48 -22.23
N ASP A 392 -5.93 28.22 -22.47
CA ASP A 392 -6.42 27.44 -23.61
C ASP A 392 -6.77 25.99 -23.22
N VAL A 393 -7.91 25.48 -23.70
CA VAL A 393 -8.41 24.12 -23.47
C VAL A 393 -7.47 22.99 -23.95
N GLN A 394 -6.27 23.34 -24.41
CA GLN A 394 -5.23 22.41 -24.88
C GLN A 394 -4.47 21.75 -23.73
N GLN A 395 -4.43 22.37 -22.56
CA GLN A 395 -3.85 21.77 -21.35
C GLN A 395 -4.87 21.79 -20.20
N VAL A 396 -5.14 20.59 -19.68
CA VAL A 396 -5.97 20.39 -18.48
C VAL A 396 -5.06 19.81 -17.40
N ASP A 397 -4.72 20.65 -16.43
CA ASP A 397 -3.92 20.28 -15.27
C ASP A 397 -4.84 19.83 -14.13
N LEU A 398 -4.38 18.87 -13.34
CA LEU A 398 -5.01 18.48 -12.10
C LEU A 398 -4.45 19.33 -10.97
N ASP A 399 -5.33 19.86 -10.12
CA ASP A 399 -4.92 20.63 -8.96
C ASP A 399 -4.00 19.84 -8.03
N PRO A 400 -2.93 20.48 -7.52
CA PRO A 400 -2.16 19.94 -6.44
C PRO A 400 -3.08 19.57 -5.27
N GLY A 401 -2.90 18.37 -4.73
CA GLY A 401 -3.69 17.87 -3.60
C GLY A 401 -5.01 17.19 -3.94
N ALA A 402 -5.32 16.96 -5.22
CA ALA A 402 -6.43 16.10 -5.62
C ALA A 402 -6.31 14.70 -4.98
N LEU A 403 -7.38 14.22 -4.33
CA LEU A 403 -7.40 12.99 -3.53
C LEU A 403 -6.40 12.96 -2.36
N HIS A 404 -5.84 14.10 -1.95
CA HIS A 404 -4.95 14.22 -0.79
C HIS A 404 -5.67 14.88 0.40
N PRO A 405 -5.11 14.76 1.62
CA PRO A 405 -5.66 15.43 2.79
C PRO A 405 -5.70 16.96 2.59
N ASN A 406 -6.83 17.56 2.95
CA ASN A 406 -6.92 19.01 3.11
C ASN A 406 -6.48 19.42 4.52
N GLU A 407 -6.63 20.71 4.87
CA GLU A 407 -6.28 21.25 6.20
C GLU A 407 -6.87 20.44 7.36
N ALA A 408 -8.14 20.03 7.26
CA ALA A 408 -8.81 19.23 8.28
C ALA A 408 -8.25 17.80 8.33
N GLY A 409 -7.97 17.20 7.17
CA GLY A 409 -7.33 15.88 7.09
C GLY A 409 -5.90 15.88 7.63
N ALA A 410 -5.11 16.92 7.35
CA ALA A 410 -3.77 17.09 7.89
C ALA A 410 -3.79 17.25 9.41
N ALA A 411 -4.75 17.99 9.96
CA ALA A 411 -4.96 18.09 11.40
C ALA A 411 -5.32 16.73 12.04
N ALA A 412 -6.23 15.97 11.40
CA ALA A 412 -6.63 14.65 11.88
C ALA A 412 -5.48 13.63 11.83
N LEU A 413 -4.69 13.63 10.75
CA LEU A 413 -3.45 12.84 10.66
C LEU A 413 -2.48 13.21 11.77
N ALA A 414 -2.33 14.50 12.07
CA ALA A 414 -1.45 14.96 13.13
C ALA A 414 -1.94 14.50 14.52
N ASP A 415 -3.25 14.50 14.77
CA ASP A 415 -3.82 14.04 16.05
C ASP A 415 -3.59 12.53 16.25
N ALA A 416 -3.83 11.76 15.20
CA ALA A 416 -3.62 10.32 15.20
C ALA A 416 -2.13 9.96 15.35
N ALA A 417 -1.25 10.63 14.60
CA ALA A 417 0.20 10.44 14.68
C ALA A 417 0.77 10.85 16.04
N ALA A 418 0.36 12.00 16.59
CA ALA A 418 0.79 12.45 17.92
C ALA A 418 0.36 11.45 19.00
N SER A 419 -0.87 10.93 18.92
CA SER A 419 -1.36 9.88 19.83
C SER A 419 -0.54 8.60 19.70
N GLY A 420 -0.22 8.17 18.47
CA GLY A 420 0.64 7.01 18.21
C GLY A 420 2.05 7.18 18.76
N ILE A 421 2.66 8.36 18.58
CA ILE A 421 3.98 8.69 19.14
C ILE A 421 3.95 8.62 20.66
N GLN A 422 2.97 9.27 21.29
CA GLN A 422 2.83 9.26 22.75
C GLN A 422 2.66 7.84 23.30
N GLN A 423 1.92 6.97 22.61
CA GLN A 423 1.79 5.57 23.00
C GLN A 423 3.11 4.80 22.82
N ALA A 424 3.84 5.05 21.73
CA ALA A 424 5.09 4.37 21.41
C ALA A 424 6.24 4.70 22.40
N VAL A 425 6.22 5.89 23.00
CA VAL A 425 7.27 6.33 23.94
C VAL A 425 6.90 6.13 25.41
N ARG A 426 5.67 5.72 25.72
CA ARG A 426 5.26 5.45 27.10
C ARG A 426 6.12 4.32 27.66
N PRO A 427 6.70 4.47 28.86
CA PRO A 427 7.35 3.36 29.54
C PRO A 427 6.33 2.23 29.69
N THR A 428 6.66 1.04 29.23
CA THR A 428 5.89 -0.16 29.59
C THR A 428 5.88 -0.21 31.12
N PRO A 429 4.72 -0.26 31.79
CA PRO A 429 4.68 -0.40 33.22
C PRO A 429 5.49 -1.64 33.59
N THR A 430 6.62 -1.46 34.27
CA THR A 430 7.31 -2.57 34.91
C THR A 430 6.27 -3.19 35.82
N PRO A 431 5.94 -4.50 35.69
CA PRO A 431 5.10 -5.14 36.67
C PRO A 431 5.77 -4.91 38.02
N SER A 432 5.14 -4.11 38.87
CA SER A 432 5.64 -3.85 40.21
C SER A 432 5.90 -5.23 40.84
N PRO A 433 7.11 -5.51 41.36
CA PRO A 433 7.27 -6.69 42.17
C PRO A 433 6.24 -6.56 43.28
N SER A 434 5.25 -7.46 43.31
CA SER A 434 4.28 -7.49 44.38
C SER A 434 5.07 -7.59 45.67
N ALA A 435 5.11 -6.50 46.44
CA ALA A 435 5.71 -6.48 47.76
C ALA A 435 4.98 -7.56 48.56
N THR A 436 5.68 -8.67 48.78
CA THR A 436 5.17 -9.81 49.53
C THR A 436 5.46 -9.53 50.99
N ALA A 437 4.43 -9.30 51.82
CA ALA A 437 4.30 -9.81 53.19
C ALA A 437 3.19 -9.07 53.97
N GLY A 438 2.34 -9.84 54.66
CA GLY A 438 1.83 -9.39 55.95
C GLY A 438 0.33 -9.15 56.13
N ALA A 439 -0.57 -9.95 55.54
CA ALA A 439 -1.91 -10.10 56.10
C ALA A 439 -2.44 -11.51 55.85
N ARG A 440 -2.35 -12.36 56.89
CA ARG A 440 -3.16 -13.58 56.97
C ARG A 440 -4.62 -13.14 57.18
N SER A 441 -5.32 -12.86 56.10
CA SER A 441 -6.79 -12.91 56.09
C SER A 441 -7.19 -14.25 55.50
N ALA A 442 -7.65 -15.13 56.37
CA ALA A 442 -8.25 -16.40 56.01
C ALA A 442 -9.55 -16.14 55.21
N ALA A 443 -9.60 -16.65 53.98
CA ALA A 443 -10.83 -16.82 53.19
C ALA A 443 -10.59 -17.93 52.13
N PRO A 444 -11.65 -18.60 51.64
CA PRO A 444 -11.73 -20.06 51.57
C PRO A 444 -11.07 -20.68 50.33
N GLN A 445 -10.65 -21.94 50.49
CA GLN A 445 -10.08 -22.80 49.46
C GLN A 445 -11.04 -23.03 48.27
N PRO A 446 -10.53 -23.19 47.04
CA PRO A 446 -11.34 -23.60 45.90
C PRO A 446 -11.56 -25.12 45.93
N LEU A 447 -12.71 -25.56 46.44
CA LEU A 447 -13.14 -26.97 46.47
C LEU A 447 -13.49 -27.56 45.09
N LEU A 448 -13.35 -26.79 43.99
CA LEU A 448 -13.88 -27.17 42.67
C LEU A 448 -12.87 -27.81 41.69
N LEU A 449 -11.58 -27.85 42.01
CA LEU A 449 -10.59 -28.56 41.17
C LEU A 449 -10.36 -30.02 41.59
N GLY A 450 -10.75 -30.39 42.83
CA GLY A 450 -10.63 -31.77 43.31
C GLY A 450 -11.72 -32.72 42.79
N LEU A 451 -12.96 -32.22 42.61
CA LEU A 451 -14.07 -33.05 42.12
C LEU A 451 -13.87 -33.50 40.66
N GLY A 452 -13.35 -32.64 39.78
CA GLY A 452 -13.16 -32.97 38.37
C GLY A 452 -12.16 -34.12 38.16
N VAL A 453 -11.08 -34.15 38.95
CA VAL A 453 -10.06 -35.20 38.89
C VAL A 453 -10.58 -36.50 39.54
N ALA A 454 -11.30 -36.40 40.67
CA ALA A 454 -11.87 -37.58 41.33
C ALA A 454 -12.94 -38.27 40.45
N VAL A 455 -13.81 -37.50 39.79
CA VAL A 455 -14.82 -38.04 38.87
C VAL A 455 -14.16 -38.70 37.65
N ALA A 456 -13.11 -38.12 37.08
CA ALA A 456 -12.38 -38.72 35.96
C ALA A 456 -11.73 -40.06 36.33
N VAL A 457 -11.14 -40.17 37.53
CA VAL A 457 -10.52 -41.41 38.01
C VAL A 457 -11.57 -42.49 38.28
N VAL A 458 -12.71 -42.14 38.87
CA VAL A 458 -13.82 -43.09 39.10
C VAL A 458 -14.40 -43.59 37.78
N LEU A 459 -14.61 -42.72 36.78
CA LEU A 459 -15.12 -43.11 35.47
C LEU A 459 -14.16 -44.05 34.73
N LEU A 460 -12.85 -43.79 34.80
CA LEU A 460 -11.83 -44.70 34.24
C LEU A 460 -11.80 -46.06 34.96
N GLY A 461 -11.98 -46.08 36.28
CA GLY A 461 -12.07 -47.31 37.07
C GLY A 461 -13.29 -48.16 36.69
N VAL A 462 -14.47 -47.54 36.53
CA VAL A 462 -15.70 -48.25 36.14
C VAL A 462 -15.58 -48.82 34.72
N ALA A 463 -14.99 -48.09 33.78
CA ALA A 463 -14.75 -48.58 32.42
C ALA A 463 -13.80 -49.79 32.39
N ALA A 464 -12.75 -49.78 33.23
CA ALA A 464 -11.84 -50.91 33.36
C ALA A 464 -12.52 -52.15 33.97
N ALA A 465 -13.34 -51.98 35.01
CA ALA A 465 -14.09 -53.07 35.63
C ALA A 465 -15.11 -53.70 34.65
N ALA A 466 -15.81 -52.88 33.86
CA ALA A 466 -16.72 -53.35 32.83
C ALA A 466 -16.01 -54.17 31.73
N ALA A 467 -14.83 -53.71 31.28
CA ALA A 467 -14.03 -54.43 30.30
C ALA A 467 -13.55 -55.80 30.83
N ILE A 468 -13.13 -55.85 32.09
CA ILE A 468 -12.72 -57.10 32.76
C ILE A 468 -13.91 -58.07 32.89
N ALA A 469 -15.09 -57.58 33.27
CA ALA A 469 -16.30 -58.41 33.37
C ALA A 469 -16.73 -58.99 32.01
N VAL A 470 -16.64 -58.21 30.93
CA VAL A 470 -16.94 -58.69 29.56
C VAL A 470 -15.94 -59.75 29.11
N LEU A 471 -14.65 -59.56 29.41
CA LEU A 471 -13.61 -60.54 29.08
C LEU A 471 -13.75 -61.83 29.93
N GLY A 472 -14.14 -61.70 31.20
CA GLY A 472 -14.44 -62.83 32.09
C GLY A 472 -15.63 -63.67 31.58
N ARG A 473 -16.75 -63.02 31.21
CA ARG A 473 -17.92 -63.70 30.63
C ARG A 473 -17.60 -64.39 29.29
N ARG A 474 -16.71 -63.82 28.48
CA ARG A 474 -16.24 -64.46 27.24
C ARG A 474 -15.34 -65.68 27.48
N ARG A 475 -14.60 -65.73 28.60
CA ARG A 475 -13.81 -66.90 28.98
C ARG A 475 -14.65 -68.02 29.59
N LEU A 476 -15.70 -67.69 30.33
CA LEU A 476 -16.66 -68.65 30.89
C LEU A 476 -17.62 -69.26 29.85
N ARG A 477 -17.82 -68.61 28.70
CA ARG A 477 -18.55 -69.20 27.55
C ARG A 477 -17.68 -70.07 26.63
N ARG A 478 -16.37 -70.18 26.90
CA ARG A 478 -15.39 -70.97 26.12
C ARG A 478 -14.85 -72.18 26.90
N ARG A 479 -15.36 -72.40 28.10
CA ARG A 479 -15.27 -73.65 28.87
C ARG A 479 -16.70 -74.16 29.02
#